data_AF-G3IM80-F1
#
_entry.id   AF-G3IM80-F1
#
_cell.length_a   1.000
_cell.length_b   1.000
_cell.length_c   1.000
_cell.angle_alpha   90.00
_cell.angle_beta   90.00
_cell.angle_gamma   90.00
#
_symmetry.space_group_name_H-M   'P 1'
#
loop_
_entity.id
_entity.type
_entity.pdbx_description
1 polymer ?
#
loop_
_entity_poly.entity_id
_entity_poly.type
_entity_poly.pdbx_seq_one_letter_code
_entity_poly.pdbx_strand_id
1 'polypeptide(L)'
;MAEAHQAVAFQFTVTPDGVDFRLSREALKHIYQSGINSWKKRLIRIKNGILRGVYPGSPTSWLVVVMATVGSNYCKVDISMGLVHCIQRYLPIRSVPYGNPQTQELLSMVIFSTGIWATGIFLFRQTLKMLLSYHGWMFEMHSKTSHATKIWAICVRLLSSRRPMLYSFQTSLPKLPVPSVPATIHRYLDSVRPLLDDEEYYRMETLAREFQKKIAPRLQKYLVLKSWWATNYVSDWWEEYVYLRGRSPLMVNSNYYAMVRTRAS
;
A
#
# COMPACT_ATOMS: atom_id res chain seq x y z
N MET A 1 -22.65 7.34 -22.58
CA MET A 1 -23.98 7.19 -23.22
C MET A 1 -25.04 6.53 -22.33
N ALA A 2 -24.72 5.61 -21.41
CA ALA A 2 -25.73 4.97 -20.53
C ALA A 2 -26.42 5.92 -19.52
N GLU A 3 -25.75 6.99 -19.10
CA GLU A 3 -26.28 7.95 -18.10
C GLU A 3 -27.38 8.85 -18.67
N ALA A 4 -27.32 9.18 -19.96
CA ALA A 4 -28.34 10.00 -20.61
C ALA A 4 -29.71 9.28 -20.69
N HIS A 5 -29.70 7.95 -20.86
CA HIS A 5 -30.93 7.14 -20.81
C HIS A 5 -31.51 6.99 -19.40
N GLN A 6 -30.68 7.08 -18.35
CA GLN A 6 -31.15 7.05 -16.96
C GLN A 6 -31.90 8.32 -16.57
N ALA A 7 -31.48 9.48 -17.10
CA ALA A 7 -32.13 10.76 -16.84
C ALA A 7 -33.55 10.86 -17.40
N VAL A 8 -33.85 10.15 -18.51
CA VAL A 8 -35.20 10.11 -19.12
C VAL A 8 -36.21 9.34 -18.25
N ALA A 9 -35.73 8.52 -17.32
CA ALA A 9 -36.59 7.67 -16.48
C ALA A 9 -37.04 8.34 -15.16
N PHE A 10 -36.47 9.52 -14.82
CA PHE A 10 -36.87 10.38 -13.70
C PHE A 10 -37.35 11.71 -14.25
N GLN A 11 -38.62 11.79 -14.67
CA GLN A 11 -39.19 13.04 -15.14
C GLN A 11 -39.77 13.80 -13.94
N PHE A 12 -39.09 14.87 -13.54
CA PHE A 12 -39.56 15.84 -12.54
C PHE A 12 -40.10 17.05 -13.29
N THR A 13 -41.43 17.18 -13.34
CA THR A 13 -42.10 18.34 -13.95
C THR A 13 -42.85 19.11 -12.87
N VAL A 14 -42.43 20.35 -12.62
CA VAL A 14 -43.13 21.27 -11.74
C VAL A 14 -44.23 21.95 -12.55
N THR A 15 -45.49 21.65 -12.27
CA THR A 15 -46.64 22.33 -12.85
C THR A 15 -47.22 23.32 -11.83
N PRO A 16 -48.00 24.34 -12.26
CA PRO A 16 -48.62 25.31 -11.36
C PRO A 16 -49.51 24.68 -10.27
N ASP A 17 -50.01 23.47 -10.51
CA ASP A 17 -50.90 22.71 -9.63
C ASP A 17 -50.16 21.74 -8.69
N GLY A 18 -48.84 21.61 -8.79
CA GLY A 18 -48.03 20.74 -7.93
C GLY A 18 -46.83 20.09 -8.62
N VAL A 19 -46.23 19.11 -7.95
CA VAL A 19 -45.05 18.39 -8.44
C VAL A 19 -45.51 17.02 -8.97
N ASP A 20 -45.40 16.77 -10.28
CA ASP A 20 -45.71 15.46 -10.88
C ASP A 20 -44.43 14.60 -10.93
N PHE A 21 -44.49 13.44 -10.27
CA PHE A 21 -43.40 12.47 -10.20
C PHE A 21 -43.75 11.22 -11.02
N ARG A 22 -43.23 11.12 -12.25
CA ARG A 22 -43.36 9.89 -13.05
C ARG A 22 -42.18 8.96 -12.82
N LEU A 23 -42.35 8.01 -11.89
CA LEU A 23 -41.36 6.98 -11.59
C LEU A 23 -41.62 5.73 -12.45
N SER A 24 -40.79 5.47 -13.46
CA SER A 24 -40.97 4.29 -14.31
C SER A 24 -40.55 3.00 -13.57
N ARG A 25 -41.30 1.90 -13.79
CA ARG A 25 -40.99 0.58 -13.21
C ARG A 25 -39.61 0.07 -13.62
N GLU A 26 -39.15 0.48 -14.80
CA GLU A 26 -37.82 0.19 -15.33
C GLU A 26 -36.73 0.96 -14.57
N ALA A 27 -36.95 2.23 -14.23
CA ALA A 27 -36.04 3.00 -13.38
C ALA A 27 -35.83 2.33 -12.02
N LEU A 28 -36.93 1.89 -11.38
CA LEU A 28 -36.87 1.15 -10.11
C LEU A 28 -36.07 -0.15 -10.22
N LYS A 29 -36.28 -0.92 -11.31
CA LYS A 29 -35.51 -2.15 -11.58
C LYS A 29 -34.02 -1.86 -11.74
N HIS A 30 -33.66 -0.78 -12.45
CA HIS A 30 -32.27 -0.38 -12.63
C HIS A 30 -31.63 0.15 -11.35
N ILE A 31 -32.34 0.92 -10.52
CA ILE A 31 -31.87 1.32 -9.18
C ILE A 31 -31.63 0.08 -8.33
N TYR A 32 -32.58 -0.85 -8.29
CA TYR A 32 -32.46 -2.07 -7.50
C TYR A 32 -31.23 -2.90 -7.93
N GLN A 33 -31.06 -3.12 -9.23
CA GLN A 33 -29.93 -3.88 -9.76
C GLN A 33 -28.58 -3.16 -9.57
N SER A 34 -28.56 -1.82 -9.70
CA SER A 34 -27.40 -0.99 -9.37
C SER A 34 -27.06 -1.04 -7.88
N GLY A 35 -28.07 -1.03 -7.02
CA GLY A 35 -27.95 -1.19 -5.57
C GLY A 35 -27.32 -2.52 -5.20
N ILE A 36 -27.85 -3.63 -5.72
CA ILE A 36 -27.29 -4.98 -5.52
C ILE A 36 -25.83 -5.03 -6.00
N ASN A 37 -25.56 -4.54 -7.21
CA ASN A 37 -24.20 -4.55 -7.77
C ASN A 37 -23.23 -3.72 -6.92
N SER A 38 -23.66 -2.58 -6.41
CA SER A 38 -22.87 -1.71 -5.54
C SER A 38 -22.58 -2.37 -4.19
N TRP A 39 -23.58 -3.02 -3.58
CA TRP A 39 -23.42 -3.81 -2.36
C TRP A 39 -22.48 -4.99 -2.56
N LYS A 40 -22.64 -5.75 -3.66
CA LYS A 40 -21.74 -6.84 -4.03
C LYS A 40 -20.29 -6.35 -4.18
N LYS A 41 -20.08 -5.24 -4.89
CA LYS A 41 -18.75 -4.61 -5.04
C LYS A 41 -18.19 -4.16 -3.68
N ARG A 42 -19.01 -3.61 -2.79
CA ARG A 42 -18.60 -3.21 -1.43
C ARG A 42 -18.12 -4.41 -0.62
N LEU A 43 -18.86 -5.52 -0.62
CA LEU A 43 -18.47 -6.74 0.07
C LEU A 43 -17.17 -7.32 -0.49
N ILE A 44 -17.01 -7.35 -1.82
CA ILE A 44 -15.75 -7.78 -2.47
C ILE A 44 -14.58 -6.88 -2.05
N ARG A 45 -14.76 -5.56 -1.99
CA ARG A 45 -13.72 -4.63 -1.53
C ARG A 45 -13.33 -4.88 -0.07
N ILE A 46 -14.29 -5.13 0.81
CA ILE A 46 -14.03 -5.46 2.22
C ILE A 46 -13.26 -6.77 2.33
N LYS A 47 -13.74 -7.83 1.66
CA LYS A 47 -13.06 -9.14 1.60
C LYS A 47 -11.63 -8.99 1.09
N ASN A 48 -11.43 -8.30 -0.03
CA ASN A 48 -10.11 -8.07 -0.61
C ASN A 48 -9.25 -7.17 0.29
N GLY A 49 -9.84 -6.25 1.04
CA GLY A 49 -9.17 -5.45 2.06
C GLY A 49 -8.56 -6.34 3.14
N ILE A 50 -9.36 -7.24 3.71
CA ILE A 50 -8.90 -8.20 4.73
C ILE A 50 -7.83 -9.14 4.18
N LEU A 51 -8.06 -9.74 3.01
CA LEU A 51 -7.11 -10.65 2.38
C LEU A 51 -5.77 -9.97 2.06
N ARG A 52 -5.78 -8.73 1.57
CA ARG A 52 -4.55 -7.95 1.35
C ARG A 52 -3.89 -7.54 2.65
N GLY A 53 -4.67 -7.14 3.65
CA GLY A 53 -4.18 -6.72 4.96
C GLY A 53 -3.46 -7.82 5.74
N VAL A 54 -3.71 -9.08 5.39
CA VAL A 54 -3.13 -10.28 6.04
C VAL A 54 -2.03 -10.93 5.19
N TYR A 55 -1.89 -10.57 3.91
CA TYR A 55 -0.89 -11.14 3.01
C TYR A 55 0.55 -11.05 3.57
N PRO A 56 1.38 -12.09 3.46
CA PRO A 56 1.20 -13.36 2.72
C PRO A 56 0.28 -14.40 3.39
N GLY A 57 -0.12 -14.17 4.64
CA GLY A 57 -0.96 -15.09 5.39
C GLY A 57 -2.36 -15.21 4.80
N SER A 58 -3.10 -16.21 5.28
CA SER A 58 -4.53 -16.39 4.99
C SER A 58 -5.33 -16.61 6.27
N PRO A 59 -6.63 -16.29 6.30
CA PRO A 59 -7.49 -16.66 7.43
C PRO A 59 -7.46 -18.16 7.75
N THR A 60 -7.28 -19.00 6.73
CA THR A 60 -7.12 -20.46 6.92
C THR A 60 -5.82 -20.80 7.65
N SER A 61 -4.70 -20.15 7.32
CA SER A 61 -3.44 -20.35 8.05
C SER A 61 -3.55 -19.94 9.53
N TRP A 62 -4.31 -18.88 9.82
CA TRP A 62 -4.59 -18.47 11.20
C TRP A 62 -5.37 -19.55 11.95
N LEU A 63 -6.44 -20.08 11.35
CA LEU A 63 -7.21 -21.18 11.95
C LEU A 63 -6.34 -22.41 12.21
N VAL A 64 -5.42 -22.75 11.31
CA VAL A 64 -4.48 -23.86 11.52
C VAL A 64 -3.60 -23.63 12.75
N VAL A 65 -3.07 -22.41 12.94
CA VAL A 65 -2.25 -22.08 14.12
C VAL A 65 -3.08 -22.16 15.41
N VAL A 66 -4.32 -21.66 15.39
CA VAL A 66 -5.25 -21.77 16.53
C VAL A 66 -5.53 -23.23 16.86
N MET A 67 -5.92 -24.03 15.87
CA MET A 67 -6.24 -25.45 16.04
C MET A 67 -5.04 -26.26 16.52
N ALA A 68 -3.83 -25.97 16.00
CA ALA A 68 -2.61 -26.61 16.47
C ALA A 68 -2.31 -26.27 17.94
N THR A 69 -2.52 -25.01 18.34
CA THR A 69 -2.30 -24.56 19.72
C THR A 69 -3.29 -25.20 20.69
N VAL A 70 -4.58 -25.21 20.34
CA VAL A 70 -5.64 -25.84 21.15
C VAL A 70 -5.48 -27.37 21.20
N GLY A 71 -5.20 -28.00 20.06
CA GLY A 71 -4.96 -29.44 19.98
C GLY A 71 -3.74 -29.89 20.78
N SER A 72 -2.69 -29.08 20.83
CA SER A 72 -1.51 -29.38 21.65
C SER A 72 -1.80 -29.38 23.15
N ASN A 73 -2.61 -28.42 23.62
CA ASN A 73 -3.04 -28.40 25.02
C ASN A 73 -3.90 -29.63 25.34
N TYR A 74 -4.78 -30.07 24.43
CA TYR A 74 -5.55 -31.30 24.60
C TYR A 74 -4.65 -32.53 24.75
N CYS A 75 -3.54 -32.57 24.01
CA CYS A 75 -2.51 -33.61 24.13
C CYS A 75 -1.56 -33.43 25.33
N LYS A 76 -1.78 -32.41 26.19
CA LYS A 76 -0.91 -32.05 27.34
C LYS A 76 0.53 -31.73 26.95
N VAL A 77 0.75 -31.23 25.73
CA VAL A 77 2.05 -30.75 25.26
C VAL A 77 2.05 -29.23 25.25
N ASP A 78 2.92 -28.61 26.05
CA ASP A 78 3.03 -27.16 26.13
C ASP A 78 3.95 -26.59 25.04
N ILE A 79 3.41 -26.39 23.83
CA ILE A 79 4.10 -25.67 22.75
C ILE A 79 4.41 -24.21 23.15
N SER A 80 3.59 -23.62 24.02
CA SER A 80 3.71 -22.22 24.40
C SER A 80 4.80 -21.93 25.43
N MET A 81 5.49 -22.95 25.96
CA MET A 81 6.50 -22.80 27.02
C MET A 81 6.03 -21.90 28.20
N GLY A 82 4.75 -21.98 28.55
CA GLY A 82 4.14 -21.17 29.64
C GLY A 82 3.69 -19.75 29.25
N LEU A 83 3.87 -19.31 27.99
CA LEU A 83 3.42 -17.98 27.54
C LEU A 83 1.90 -17.81 27.61
N VAL A 84 1.14 -18.87 27.35
CA VAL A 84 -0.33 -18.86 27.47
C VAL A 84 -0.74 -18.56 28.91
N HIS A 85 -0.06 -19.15 29.88
CA HIS A 85 -0.30 -18.90 31.30
C HIS A 85 0.07 -17.46 31.73
N CYS A 86 1.16 -16.91 31.17
CA CYS A 86 1.49 -15.50 31.36
C CYS A 86 0.37 -14.59 30.83
N ILE A 87 -0.12 -14.83 29.62
CA ILE A 87 -1.23 -14.06 29.02
C ILE A 87 -2.50 -14.17 29.88
N GLN A 88 -2.80 -15.37 30.37
CA GLN A 88 -3.93 -15.63 31.25
C GLN A 88 -3.88 -14.79 32.53
N ARG A 89 -2.68 -14.59 33.10
CA ARG A 89 -2.46 -13.80 34.32
C ARG A 89 -2.69 -12.29 34.13
N TYR A 90 -2.46 -11.78 32.92
CA TYR A 90 -2.67 -10.36 32.59
C TYR A 90 -4.09 -10.05 32.09
N LEU A 91 -4.90 -11.06 31.76
CA LEU A 91 -6.29 -10.87 31.37
C LEU A 91 -7.14 -10.54 32.62
N PRO A 92 -7.79 -9.36 32.69
CA PRO A 92 -8.65 -9.03 33.83
C PRO A 92 -9.83 -10.01 33.88
N ILE A 93 -10.04 -10.62 35.05
CA ILE A 93 -11.19 -11.51 35.33
C ILE A 93 -12.54 -10.85 34.99
N ARG A 94 -12.58 -9.51 34.97
CA ARG A 94 -13.75 -8.68 34.65
C ARG A 94 -14.11 -8.59 33.17
N SER A 95 -13.23 -9.02 32.26
CA SER A 95 -13.41 -8.88 30.80
C SER A 95 -14.20 -10.01 30.14
N VAL A 96 -14.54 -11.09 30.88
CA VAL A 96 -15.25 -12.25 30.34
C VAL A 96 -16.65 -12.35 30.98
N PRO A 97 -17.74 -12.16 30.22
CA PRO A 97 -19.10 -12.10 30.77
C PRO A 97 -19.64 -13.38 31.44
N TYR A 98 -18.93 -14.51 31.42
CA TYR A 98 -19.28 -15.77 32.11
C TYR A 98 -17.99 -16.52 32.43
N GLY A 99 -17.43 -16.26 33.62
CA GLY A 99 -16.08 -16.68 34.02
C GLY A 99 -15.93 -18.16 34.35
N ASN A 100 -15.90 -19.02 33.33
CA ASN A 100 -15.43 -20.40 33.48
C ASN A 100 -13.91 -20.45 33.22
N PRO A 101 -13.13 -21.22 34.01
CA PRO A 101 -11.68 -21.32 33.82
C PRO A 101 -11.30 -21.82 32.41
N GLN A 102 -12.13 -22.68 31.82
CA GLN A 102 -11.95 -23.20 30.46
C GLN A 102 -12.08 -22.11 29.37
N THR A 103 -12.97 -21.13 29.52
CA THR A 103 -13.15 -20.07 28.51
C THR A 103 -12.01 -19.06 28.55
N GLN A 104 -11.46 -18.79 29.74
CA GLN A 104 -10.29 -17.94 29.91
C GLN A 104 -9.03 -18.59 29.32
N GLU A 105 -8.85 -19.90 29.53
CA GLU A 105 -7.76 -20.66 28.93
C GLU A 105 -7.85 -20.67 27.40
N LEU A 106 -9.02 -20.99 26.83
CA LEU A 106 -9.24 -20.96 25.38
C LEU A 106 -8.96 -19.57 24.78
N LEU A 107 -9.42 -18.50 25.45
CA LEU A 107 -9.18 -17.13 25.00
C LEU A 107 -7.69 -16.79 24.97
N SER A 108 -6.95 -17.18 26.01
CA SER A 108 -5.51 -16.96 26.08
C SER A 108 -4.74 -17.70 24.97
N MET A 109 -5.19 -18.89 24.58
CA MET A 109 -4.64 -19.63 23.43
C MET A 109 -4.92 -18.93 22.10
N VAL A 110 -6.12 -18.38 21.92
CA VAL A 110 -6.46 -17.61 20.71
C VAL A 110 -5.63 -16.33 20.62
N ILE A 111 -5.42 -15.63 21.74
CA ILE A 111 -4.55 -14.45 21.78
C ILE A 111 -3.09 -14.82 21.49
N PHE A 112 -2.59 -15.91 22.08
CA PHE A 112 -1.23 -16.38 21.81
C PHE A 112 -1.01 -16.76 20.34
N SER A 113 -1.92 -17.58 19.79
CA SER A 113 -1.86 -18.04 18.40
C SER A 113 -2.00 -16.89 17.40
N THR A 114 -2.88 -15.92 17.65
CA THR A 114 -2.96 -14.68 16.84
C THR A 114 -1.64 -13.90 16.87
N GLY A 115 -1.00 -13.79 18.04
CA GLY A 115 0.31 -13.13 18.20
C GLY A 115 1.43 -13.80 17.41
N ILE A 116 1.56 -15.13 17.51
CA ILE A 116 2.53 -15.91 16.72
C ILE A 116 2.29 -15.71 15.22
N TRP A 117 1.04 -15.86 14.79
CA TRP A 117 0.68 -15.76 13.39
C TRP A 117 0.95 -14.36 12.82
N ALA A 118 0.59 -13.30 13.57
CA ALA A 118 0.89 -11.92 13.21
C ALA A 118 2.40 -11.65 13.15
N THR A 119 3.18 -12.20 14.09
CA THR A 119 4.64 -12.09 14.11
C THR A 119 5.26 -12.76 12.88
N GLY A 120 4.79 -13.96 12.50
CA GLY A 120 5.23 -14.64 11.29
C GLY A 120 4.96 -13.82 10.01
N ILE A 121 3.76 -13.23 9.90
CA ILE A 121 3.42 -12.31 8.80
C ILE A 121 4.35 -11.09 8.79
N PHE A 122 4.58 -10.48 9.95
CA PHE A 122 5.46 -9.31 10.08
C PHE A 122 6.89 -9.63 9.62
N LEU A 123 7.46 -10.74 10.08
CA LEU A 123 8.80 -11.19 9.67
C LEU A 123 8.86 -11.43 8.16
N PHE A 124 7.88 -12.11 7.59
CA PHE A 124 7.84 -12.34 6.14
C PHE A 124 7.72 -11.05 5.33
N ARG A 125 6.94 -10.08 5.80
CA ARG A 125 6.86 -8.76 5.16
C ARG A 125 8.20 -8.05 5.21
N GLN A 126 8.88 -8.12 6.34
CA GLN A 126 10.18 -7.49 6.50
C GLN A 126 11.23 -8.16 5.61
N THR A 127 11.23 -9.49 5.46
CA THR A 127 12.13 -10.18 4.53
C THR A 127 11.85 -9.81 3.07
N LEU A 128 10.58 -9.79 2.66
CA LEU A 128 10.19 -9.30 1.33
C LEU A 128 10.62 -7.85 1.11
N LYS A 129 10.43 -6.98 2.10
CA LYS A 129 10.81 -5.57 2.01
C LYS A 129 12.31 -5.39 1.84
N MET A 130 13.11 -6.13 2.60
CA MET A 130 14.56 -6.15 2.43
C MET A 130 14.96 -6.64 1.04
N LEU A 131 14.31 -7.69 0.56
CA LEU A 131 14.59 -8.25 -0.76
C LEU A 131 14.22 -7.28 -1.89
N LEU A 132 13.06 -6.63 -1.81
CA LEU A 132 12.59 -5.64 -2.78
C LEU A 132 13.34 -4.30 -2.71
N SER A 133 14.09 -4.05 -1.64
CA SER A 133 14.96 -2.87 -1.52
C SER A 133 16.23 -2.97 -2.37
N TYR A 134 16.57 -4.16 -2.86
CA TYR A 134 17.72 -4.34 -3.75
C TYR A 134 17.44 -3.77 -5.15
N HIS A 135 18.24 -2.79 -5.54
CA HIS A 135 18.13 -2.06 -6.81
C HIS A 135 19.32 -2.28 -7.76
N GLY A 136 20.32 -3.09 -7.37
CA GLY A 136 21.54 -3.30 -8.16
C GLY A 136 21.27 -3.88 -9.54
N TRP A 137 20.23 -4.73 -9.65
CA TRP A 137 19.81 -5.36 -10.91
C TRP A 137 19.44 -4.35 -12.01
N MET A 138 18.98 -3.14 -11.66
CA MET A 138 18.57 -2.13 -12.65
C MET A 138 19.77 -1.50 -13.39
N PHE A 139 20.95 -1.51 -12.77
CA PHE A 139 22.16 -0.91 -13.33
C PHE A 139 23.06 -1.93 -14.02
N GLU A 140 22.70 -3.22 -13.98
CA GLU A 140 23.42 -4.28 -14.68
C GLU A 140 23.08 -4.28 -16.19
N MET A 141 24.07 -4.56 -17.04
CA MET A 141 23.82 -4.78 -18.46
C MET A 141 23.02 -6.07 -18.65
N HIS A 142 21.94 -6.01 -19.44
CA HIS A 142 20.99 -7.11 -19.68
C HIS A 142 21.62 -8.45 -20.09
N SER A 143 22.82 -8.45 -20.68
CA SER A 143 23.53 -9.66 -21.13
C SER A 143 24.43 -10.31 -20.06
N LYS A 144 24.88 -9.58 -19.04
CA LYS A 144 25.88 -10.04 -18.05
C LYS A 144 25.33 -9.92 -16.63
N THR A 145 24.30 -10.71 -16.31
CA THR A 145 23.69 -10.69 -14.97
C THR A 145 24.57 -11.37 -13.93
N SER A 146 24.80 -10.70 -12.80
CA SER A 146 25.60 -11.20 -11.68
C SER A 146 24.94 -12.42 -11.03
N HIS A 147 25.74 -13.34 -10.48
CA HIS A 147 25.23 -14.47 -9.69
C HIS A 147 24.41 -14.00 -8.49
N ALA A 148 24.78 -12.89 -7.86
CA ALA A 148 24.02 -12.30 -6.76
C ALA A 148 22.60 -11.91 -7.20
N THR A 149 22.46 -11.28 -8.37
CA THR A 149 21.16 -10.88 -8.94
C THR A 149 20.33 -12.10 -9.34
N LYS A 150 20.96 -13.18 -9.81
CA LYS A 150 20.27 -14.46 -10.08
C LYS A 150 19.73 -15.10 -8.79
N ILE A 151 20.56 -15.17 -7.75
CA ILE A 151 20.18 -15.71 -6.44
C ILE A 151 19.03 -14.88 -5.85
N TRP A 152 19.17 -13.54 -5.87
CA TRP A 152 18.13 -12.62 -5.45
C TRP A 152 16.80 -12.88 -6.18
N ALA A 153 16.82 -13.02 -7.51
CA ALA A 153 15.62 -13.27 -8.30
C ALA A 153 14.95 -14.62 -7.95
N ILE A 154 15.75 -15.65 -7.67
CA ILE A 154 15.25 -16.95 -7.19
C ILE A 154 14.61 -16.78 -5.81
N CYS A 155 15.25 -16.08 -4.88
CA CYS A 155 14.67 -15.79 -3.56
C CYS A 155 13.36 -15.02 -3.67
N VAL A 156 13.28 -14.00 -4.55
CA VAL A 156 12.05 -13.23 -4.78
C VAL A 156 10.96 -14.16 -5.31
N ARG A 157 11.27 -15.04 -6.25
CA ARG A 157 10.30 -16.00 -6.82
C ARG A 157 9.83 -17.04 -5.83
N LEU A 158 10.68 -17.49 -4.91
CA LEU A 158 10.31 -18.45 -3.87
C LEU A 158 9.43 -17.83 -2.78
N LEU A 159 9.75 -16.60 -2.37
CA LEU A 159 8.99 -15.87 -1.35
C LEU A 159 7.74 -15.19 -1.92
N SER A 160 7.72 -14.88 -3.21
CA SER A 160 6.51 -14.35 -3.85
C SER A 160 5.56 -15.51 -4.12
N SER A 161 4.36 -15.44 -3.55
CA SER A 161 3.32 -16.43 -3.84
C SER A 161 3.05 -16.52 -5.35
N ARG A 162 2.80 -17.73 -5.88
CA ARG A 162 2.61 -17.98 -7.32
C ARG A 162 1.45 -17.21 -7.95
N ARG A 163 0.47 -16.78 -7.13
CA ARG A 163 -0.71 -16.01 -7.58
C ARG A 163 -1.04 -14.90 -6.58
N PRO A 164 -0.24 -13.82 -6.54
CA PRO A 164 -0.51 -12.71 -5.66
C PRO A 164 -1.75 -11.96 -6.16
N MET A 165 -2.64 -11.58 -5.24
CA MET A 165 -3.75 -10.69 -5.59
C MET A 165 -3.21 -9.29 -5.94
N LEU A 166 -3.96 -8.54 -6.74
CA LEU A 166 -3.65 -7.13 -7.02
C LEU A 166 -3.47 -6.34 -5.70
N TYR A 167 -2.38 -5.58 -5.60
CA TYR A 167 -1.99 -4.79 -4.41
C TYR A 167 -1.61 -5.60 -3.15
N SER A 168 -1.37 -6.91 -3.25
CA SER A 168 -0.94 -7.74 -2.10
C SER A 168 0.41 -7.34 -1.53
N PHE A 169 1.36 -6.93 -2.37
CA PHE A 169 2.70 -6.49 -1.94
C PHE A 169 2.77 -5.04 -1.47
N GLN A 170 1.68 -4.27 -1.51
CA GLN A 170 1.71 -2.82 -1.24
C GLN A 170 2.29 -2.49 0.15
N THR A 171 2.02 -3.36 1.13
CA THR A 171 2.53 -3.22 2.51
C THR A 171 3.97 -3.70 2.68
N SER A 172 4.49 -4.48 1.74
CA SER A 172 5.86 -5.00 1.73
C SER A 172 6.81 -4.16 0.87
N LEU A 173 6.33 -3.11 0.19
CA LEU A 173 7.20 -2.24 -0.60
C LEU A 173 8.11 -1.40 0.32
N PRO A 174 9.39 -1.21 -0.06
CA PRO A 174 10.26 -0.28 0.64
C PRO A 174 9.72 1.15 0.49
N LYS A 175 9.93 1.97 1.54
CA LYS A 175 9.65 3.40 1.46
C LYS A 175 10.70 4.06 0.57
N LEU A 176 10.30 5.13 -0.13
CA LEU A 176 11.25 5.93 -0.90
C LEU A 176 12.27 6.58 0.06
N PRO A 177 13.58 6.29 -0.11
CA PRO A 177 14.60 6.86 0.76
C PRO A 177 14.81 8.35 0.47
N VAL A 178 15.14 9.11 1.51
CA VAL A 178 15.54 10.51 1.36
C VAL A 178 17.04 10.56 1.06
N PRO A 179 17.49 11.03 -0.11
CA PRO A 179 18.90 11.10 -0.45
C PRO A 179 19.65 12.08 0.47
N SER A 180 20.95 11.87 0.65
CA SER A 180 21.77 12.78 1.45
C SER A 180 21.99 14.10 0.70
N VAL A 181 21.98 15.21 1.43
CA VAL A 181 22.22 16.55 0.85
C VAL A 181 23.52 16.61 0.04
N PRO A 182 24.67 16.09 0.53
CA PRO A 182 25.92 16.12 -0.25
C PRO A 182 25.82 15.37 -1.58
N ALA A 183 25.18 14.19 -1.59
CA ALA A 183 25.02 13.40 -2.81
C ALA A 183 24.07 14.09 -3.81
N THR A 184 23.00 14.73 -3.31
CA THR A 184 22.08 15.51 -4.15
C THR A 184 22.78 16.72 -4.76
N ILE A 185 23.59 17.45 -3.99
CA ILE A 185 24.33 18.62 -4.47
C ILE A 185 25.38 18.24 -5.50
N HIS A 186 26.13 17.17 -5.26
CA HIS A 186 27.09 16.65 -6.24
C HIS A 186 26.41 16.35 -7.57
N ARG A 187 25.32 15.56 -7.55
CA ARG A 187 24.55 15.22 -8.75
C ARG A 187 23.94 16.45 -9.43
N TYR A 188 23.51 17.44 -8.66
CA TYR A 188 23.03 18.71 -9.19
C TYR A 188 24.14 19.44 -9.96
N LEU A 189 25.32 19.59 -9.35
CA LEU A 189 26.47 20.25 -9.98
C LEU A 189 26.92 19.50 -11.24
N ASP A 190 26.96 18.16 -11.21
CA ASP A 190 27.25 17.35 -12.41
C ASP A 190 26.24 17.61 -13.53
N SER A 191 24.94 17.75 -13.19
CA SER A 191 23.87 17.94 -14.18
C SER A 191 23.86 19.32 -14.83
N VAL A 192 24.29 20.36 -14.11
CA VAL A 192 24.33 21.74 -14.63
C VAL A 192 25.66 22.07 -15.28
N ARG A 193 26.73 21.33 -14.98
CA ARG A 193 28.05 21.56 -15.57
C ARG A 193 28.05 21.67 -17.10
N PRO A 194 27.40 20.78 -17.88
CA PRO A 194 27.41 20.91 -19.34
C PRO A 194 26.52 22.04 -19.88
N LEU A 195 25.76 22.73 -19.02
CA LEU A 195 24.83 23.79 -19.40
C LEU A 195 25.36 25.20 -19.10
N LEU A 196 26.47 25.30 -18.37
CA LEU A 196 26.98 26.56 -17.81
C LEU A 196 28.43 26.79 -18.20
N ASP A 197 28.77 28.05 -18.44
CA ASP A 197 30.15 28.49 -18.58
C ASP A 197 30.89 28.44 -17.24
N ASP A 198 32.22 28.53 -17.26
CA ASP A 198 33.06 28.34 -16.06
C ASP A 198 32.75 29.34 -14.93
N GLU A 199 32.53 30.62 -15.27
CA GLU A 199 32.18 31.65 -14.29
C GLU A 199 30.82 31.38 -13.64
N GLU A 200 29.82 31.00 -14.44
CA GLU A 200 28.47 30.70 -13.96
C GLU A 200 28.45 29.43 -13.11
N TYR A 201 29.20 28.41 -13.53
CA TYR A 201 29.36 27.17 -12.79
C TYR A 201 30.01 27.43 -11.41
N TYR A 202 31.08 28.21 -11.36
CA TYR A 202 31.73 28.58 -10.11
C TYR A 202 30.77 29.31 -9.15
N ARG A 203 29.94 30.21 -9.70
CA ARG A 203 28.88 30.88 -8.93
C ARG A 203 27.87 29.87 -8.38
N MET A 204 27.39 28.93 -9.20
CA MET A 204 26.43 27.91 -8.78
C MET A 204 27.02 26.96 -7.73
N GLU A 205 28.27 26.56 -7.90
CA GLU A 205 28.99 25.73 -6.92
C GLU A 205 29.06 26.42 -5.56
N THR A 206 29.42 27.70 -5.54
CA THR A 206 29.51 28.49 -4.31
C THR A 206 28.16 28.54 -3.59
N LEU A 207 27.08 28.85 -4.32
CA LEU A 207 25.72 28.90 -3.77
C LEU A 207 25.25 27.52 -3.27
N ALA A 208 25.53 26.45 -4.01
CA ALA A 208 25.17 25.09 -3.61
C ALA A 208 25.89 24.69 -2.31
N ARG A 209 27.19 24.99 -2.19
CA ARG A 209 27.98 24.75 -0.97
C ARG A 209 27.48 25.59 0.21
N GLU A 210 27.06 26.83 -0.02
CA GLU A 210 26.46 27.66 1.02
C GLU A 210 25.11 27.09 1.49
N PHE A 211 24.25 26.70 0.55
CA PHE A 211 22.96 26.05 0.85
C PHE A 211 23.18 24.78 1.68
N GLN A 212 24.15 23.94 1.31
CA GLN A 212 24.53 22.72 2.02
C GLN A 212 24.85 22.97 3.48
N LYS A 213 25.61 24.04 3.77
CA LYS A 213 26.09 24.36 5.12
C LYS A 213 25.03 25.05 5.97
N LYS A 214 24.23 25.94 5.39
CA LYS A 214 23.30 26.80 6.13
C LYS A 214 21.89 26.23 6.22
N ILE A 215 21.18 26.20 5.09
CA ILE A 215 19.72 25.98 5.06
C ILE A 215 19.37 24.49 4.96
N ALA A 216 20.12 23.74 4.14
CA ALA A 216 19.82 22.35 3.83
C ALA A 216 19.71 21.44 5.06
N PRO A 217 20.53 21.55 6.12
CA PRO A 217 20.41 20.67 7.28
C PRO A 217 19.05 20.77 7.99
N ARG A 218 18.47 21.99 8.04
CA ARG A 218 17.14 22.22 8.62
C ARG A 218 16.05 21.62 7.74
N LEU A 219 16.10 21.85 6.42
CA LEU A 219 15.13 21.30 5.48
C LEU A 219 15.20 19.77 5.42
N GLN A 220 16.40 19.20 5.44
CA GLN A 220 16.61 17.76 5.45
C GLN A 220 15.98 17.11 6.69
N LYS A 221 16.08 17.74 7.87
CA LYS A 221 15.40 17.25 9.09
C LYS A 221 13.88 17.17 8.89
N TYR A 222 13.27 18.20 8.30
CA TYR A 222 11.83 18.18 8.01
C TYR A 222 11.46 17.11 6.99
N LEU A 223 12.29 16.92 5.96
CA LEU A 223 12.07 15.91 4.93
C LEU A 223 12.17 14.49 5.48
N VAL A 224 13.17 14.23 6.34
CA VAL A 224 13.33 12.95 7.04
C VAL A 224 12.14 12.70 7.97
N LEU A 225 11.72 13.70 8.76
CA LEU A 225 10.54 13.58 9.61
C LEU A 225 9.30 13.24 8.78
N LYS A 226 9.07 13.92 7.64
CA LYS A 226 7.96 13.62 6.73
C LYS A 226 8.01 12.18 6.22
N SER A 227 9.19 11.66 5.87
CA SER A 227 9.36 10.29 5.36
C SER A 227 8.98 9.20 6.38
N TRP A 228 8.99 9.51 7.67
CA TRP A 228 8.56 8.57 8.71
C TRP A 228 7.06 8.35 8.68
N TRP A 229 6.28 9.41 8.41
CA TRP A 229 4.83 9.36 8.40
C TRP A 229 4.25 9.04 7.02
N ALA A 230 4.90 9.50 5.95
CA ALA A 230 4.46 9.23 4.59
C ALA A 230 4.88 7.83 4.11
N THR A 231 4.06 7.22 3.25
CA THR A 231 4.43 6.02 2.48
C THR A 231 5.44 6.36 1.38
N ASN A 232 5.24 7.51 0.74
CA ASN A 232 6.16 8.18 -0.16
C ASN A 232 6.17 9.67 0.19
N TYR A 233 7.34 10.22 0.52
CA TYR A 233 7.46 11.60 1.00
C TYR A 233 7.26 12.66 -0.11
N VAL A 234 7.22 12.26 -1.39
CA VAL A 234 7.14 13.15 -2.55
C VAL A 234 5.75 13.17 -3.17
N SER A 235 4.97 12.09 -3.09
CA SER A 235 3.76 11.91 -3.91
C SER A 235 2.72 13.01 -3.78
N ASP A 236 2.42 13.46 -2.56
CA ASP A 236 1.48 14.53 -2.27
C ASP A 236 1.92 15.88 -2.83
N TRP A 237 3.20 16.22 -2.65
CA TRP A 237 3.76 17.44 -3.23
C TRP A 237 3.88 17.37 -4.74
N TRP A 238 4.20 16.21 -5.29
CA TRP A 238 4.27 16.02 -6.74
C TRP A 238 2.91 16.26 -7.39
N GLU A 239 1.86 15.62 -6.87
CA GLU A 239 0.50 15.78 -7.36
C GLU A 239 0.05 17.25 -7.31
N GLU A 240 0.20 17.88 -6.15
CA GLU A 240 -0.23 19.25 -5.91
C GLU A 240 0.54 20.27 -6.76
N TYR A 241 1.87 20.26 -6.70
CA TYR A 241 2.69 21.31 -7.28
C TYR A 241 2.97 21.11 -8.77
N VAL A 242 3.06 19.87 -9.26
CA VAL A 242 3.35 19.61 -10.67
C VAL A 242 2.09 19.62 -11.52
N TYR A 243 0.96 19.12 -10.99
CA TYR A 243 -0.27 18.97 -11.78
C TYR A 243 -1.38 19.92 -11.36
N LEU A 244 -1.72 19.97 -10.06
CA LEU A 244 -2.95 20.65 -9.63
C LEU A 244 -2.82 22.18 -9.57
N ARG A 245 -1.63 22.72 -9.32
CA ARG A 245 -1.39 24.17 -9.28
C ARG A 245 -1.11 24.81 -10.64
N GLY A 246 -0.79 24.00 -11.65
CA GLY A 246 -0.54 24.50 -13.00
C GLY A 246 -1.81 25.10 -13.61
N ARG A 247 -1.74 26.34 -14.10
CA ARG A 247 -2.87 27.01 -14.78
C ARG A 247 -2.86 26.86 -16.30
N SER A 248 -1.85 26.18 -16.85
CA SER A 248 -1.73 25.93 -18.28
C SER A 248 -2.76 24.91 -18.76
N PRO A 249 -3.26 25.01 -20.01
CA PRO A 249 -4.21 24.05 -20.57
C PRO A 249 -3.68 22.61 -20.51
N LEU A 250 -4.47 21.69 -19.95
CA LEU A 250 -4.05 20.29 -19.71
C LEU A 250 -3.86 19.48 -21.01
N MET A 251 -4.70 19.73 -22.02
CA MET A 251 -4.76 18.93 -23.25
C MET A 251 -3.44 18.88 -24.01
N VAL A 252 -2.67 19.98 -23.99
CA VAL A 252 -1.40 20.11 -24.71
C VAL A 252 -0.21 19.87 -23.79
N ASN A 253 -0.27 20.34 -22.55
CA ASN A 253 0.90 20.45 -21.68
C ASN A 253 1.11 19.25 -20.74
N SER A 254 0.09 18.41 -20.53
CA SER A 254 0.17 17.35 -19.51
C SER A 254 -0.44 16.02 -19.96
N ASN A 255 -1.49 16.05 -20.77
CA ASN A 255 -2.12 14.82 -21.25
C ASN A 255 -1.20 14.10 -22.25
N TYR A 256 -1.12 12.78 -22.13
CA TYR A 256 -0.42 11.91 -23.07
C TYR A 256 -1.39 11.00 -23.80
N TYR A 257 -1.07 10.62 -25.03
CA TYR A 257 -1.80 9.60 -25.78
C TYR A 257 -0.82 8.58 -26.37
N ALA A 258 -1.28 7.34 -26.52
CA ALA A 258 -0.52 6.28 -27.17
C ALA A 258 -1.38 5.71 -28.30
N MET A 259 -0.80 5.62 -29.50
CA MET A 259 -1.46 4.98 -30.63
C MET A 259 -1.07 3.51 -30.68
N VAL A 260 -2.07 2.63 -30.63
CA VAL A 260 -1.86 1.19 -30.77
C VAL A 260 -1.97 0.85 -32.26
N ARG A 261 -0.95 0.20 -32.80
CA ARG A 261 -0.98 -0.31 -34.17
C ARG A 261 -1.91 -1.52 -34.23
N THR A 262 -3.10 -1.36 -34.79
CA THR A 262 -3.91 -2.49 -35.22
C THR A 262 -3.26 -3.08 -36.47
N ARG A 263 -2.85 -4.36 -36.40
CA ARG A 263 -2.52 -5.11 -37.62
C ARG A 263 -3.84 -5.31 -38.36
N ALA A 264 -3.93 -4.83 -39.60
CA ALA A 264 -5.00 -5.22 -40.49
C ALA A 264 -4.91 -6.75 -40.68
N SER A 265 -5.99 -7.44 -40.31
CA SER A 265 -6.18 -8.88 -40.55
C SER A 265 -6.35 -9.16 -42.03
#